data_AF-A0A971BWK9-F1
#
_entry.id   AF-A0A971BWK9-F1
#
_cell.length_a   1.000
_cell.length_b   1.000
_cell.length_c   1.000
_cell.angle_alpha   90.00
_cell.angle_beta   90.00
_cell.angle_gamma   90.00
#
_symmetry.space_group_name_H-M   'P 1'
#
loop_
_entity.id
_entity.type
_entity.pdbx_description
1 polymer ?
#
loop_
_entity_poly.entity_id
_entity_poly.type
_entity_poly.pdbx_seq_one_letter_code
_entity_poly.pdbx_strand_id
1 'polypeptide(L)'
;MADISVTFAGRKLRNPLGVASHALTSPEHDPQALADHLNGYVEAGAAFVYTPFINPEARHPKGFAPAYKFMGIGSREPFGREGLLVATDAERIMSRLDDGLKLIDLLKKSLPADVPVIANIIGPGSDASGWGTFAKKFEDAGADIIEMNVSCPIPACTADAVGSYASGEMPSSAGSLLGDSPALLEPVVQAVVDAVSIPVGVKMTPETGFPRLVGVAEAIQRGGAQFISGINAPLTCSPPDIYNDGKAKWPGIEDHMLCAALGPWDRFLNYRNLTTLSMFVPGMALCSIGGLVEPEHVVEAMMLGGRVCQLSSGLFWRGTDLITDSLTFLNDYMDQMGYKSTDEFIGRAIAHMKPVEDIDWRMEEFVSWTDDRKCRRCGICSKGICSARILKENPLRVEVNEDMCYGCGLCEAVCPEHAISILEKKHKVIGVSFMPSH
;
A
#
# COMPACT_ATOMS: atom_id res chain seq x y z
N MET A 1 -3.18 -17.15 -24.32
CA MET A 1 -2.95 -16.04 -23.38
C MET A 1 -4.26 -15.75 -22.70
N ALA A 2 -4.25 -15.76 -21.37
CA ALA A 2 -5.40 -15.40 -20.55
C ALA A 2 -5.81 -13.92 -20.75
N ASP A 3 -7.07 -13.60 -20.45
CA ASP A 3 -7.55 -12.22 -20.47
C ASP A 3 -7.18 -11.54 -19.14
N ILE A 4 -6.11 -10.75 -19.16
CA ILE A 4 -5.68 -9.96 -17.99
C ILE A 4 -6.47 -8.67 -17.80
N SER A 5 -7.43 -8.36 -18.67
CA SER A 5 -8.25 -7.16 -18.54
C SER A 5 -9.14 -7.21 -17.29
N VAL A 6 -9.58 -6.03 -16.84
CA VAL A 6 -10.43 -5.92 -15.65
C VAL A 6 -11.44 -4.79 -15.82
N THR A 7 -12.61 -4.92 -15.20
CA THR A 7 -13.58 -3.82 -15.12
C THR A 7 -13.43 -3.10 -13.79
N PHE A 8 -13.18 -1.79 -13.85
CA PHE A 8 -13.00 -0.92 -12.70
C PHE A 8 -13.73 0.41 -12.92
N ALA A 9 -14.50 0.86 -11.94
CA ALA A 9 -15.27 2.11 -11.99
C ALA A 9 -16.08 2.26 -13.31
N GLY A 10 -16.75 1.19 -13.73
CA GLY A 10 -17.56 1.17 -14.95
C GLY A 10 -16.78 1.14 -16.27
N ARG A 11 -15.45 0.99 -16.24
CA ARG A 11 -14.58 0.98 -17.43
C ARG A 11 -13.81 -0.32 -17.55
N LYS A 12 -13.66 -0.81 -18.78
CA LYS A 12 -12.78 -1.95 -19.09
C LYS A 12 -11.36 -1.45 -19.27
N LEU A 13 -10.45 -1.89 -18.42
CA LEU A 13 -9.02 -1.59 -18.44
C LEU A 13 -8.26 -2.72 -19.13
N ARG A 14 -7.20 -2.39 -19.88
CA ARG A 14 -6.36 -3.39 -20.58
C ARG A 14 -5.67 -4.40 -19.65
N ASN A 15 -5.40 -4.00 -18.41
CA ASN A 15 -4.81 -4.82 -17.35
C ASN A 15 -5.11 -4.16 -15.97
N PRO A 16 -4.82 -4.81 -14.82
CA PRO A 16 -5.17 -4.27 -13.52
C PRO A 16 -4.14 -3.29 -12.96
N LEU A 17 -3.05 -2.98 -13.67
CA LEU A 17 -1.95 -2.18 -13.15
C LEU A 17 -2.06 -0.72 -13.58
N GLY A 18 -1.79 0.17 -12.64
CA GLY A 18 -1.50 1.56 -12.93
C GLY A 18 -0.48 2.13 -11.95
N VAL A 19 -0.27 3.43 -12.04
CA VAL A 19 0.69 4.12 -11.19
C VAL A 19 -0.03 5.06 -10.25
N ALA A 20 0.34 4.99 -8.97
CA ALA A 20 -0.32 5.77 -7.94
C ALA A 20 -0.14 7.27 -8.13
N SER A 21 -1.02 8.07 -7.54
CA SER A 21 -0.76 9.50 -7.38
C SER A 21 0.49 9.70 -6.51
N HIS A 22 1.53 10.31 -7.08
CA HIS A 22 2.76 10.68 -6.38
C HIS A 22 3.32 11.99 -6.94
N ALA A 23 3.94 12.80 -6.09
CA ALA A 23 4.61 14.03 -6.50
C ALA A 23 5.92 13.67 -7.21
N LEU A 24 5.85 13.51 -8.52
CA LEU A 24 7.01 13.36 -9.36
C LEU A 24 7.64 14.71 -9.61
N THR A 25 8.83 14.87 -9.05
CA THR A 25 9.96 15.67 -9.54
C THR A 25 9.68 16.64 -10.70
N SER A 26 8.89 17.69 -10.46
CA SER A 26 8.97 18.89 -11.27
C SER A 26 9.23 20.05 -10.34
N PRO A 27 10.51 20.48 -10.20
CA PRO A 27 10.82 21.60 -9.34
C PRO A 27 10.18 22.91 -9.80
N GLU A 28 9.71 22.95 -11.05
CA GLU A 28 9.04 24.11 -11.65
C GLU A 28 7.52 23.95 -11.74
N HIS A 29 6.99 22.78 -11.35
CA HIS A 29 5.56 22.44 -11.47
C HIS A 29 5.04 22.54 -12.92
N ASP A 30 5.88 22.23 -13.90
CA ASP A 30 5.55 22.24 -15.33
C ASP A 30 4.59 21.08 -15.69
N PRO A 31 3.34 21.38 -16.12
CA PRO A 31 2.38 20.36 -16.53
C PRO A 31 2.84 19.52 -17.74
N GLN A 32 3.66 20.06 -18.64
CA GLN A 32 4.12 19.31 -19.82
C GLN A 32 5.12 18.22 -19.42
N ALA A 33 6.13 18.57 -18.61
CA ALA A 33 7.08 17.59 -18.07
C ALA A 33 6.37 16.46 -17.30
N LEU A 34 5.32 16.79 -16.53
CA LEU A 34 4.50 15.79 -15.84
C LEU A 34 3.72 14.91 -16.81
N ALA A 35 3.12 15.49 -17.86
CA ALA A 35 2.40 14.72 -18.86
C ALA A 35 3.32 13.72 -19.57
N ASP A 36 4.51 14.16 -19.99
CA ASP A 36 5.50 13.32 -20.65
C ASP A 36 5.95 12.16 -19.75
N HIS A 37 6.17 12.45 -18.47
CA HIS A 37 6.54 11.42 -17.49
C HIS A 37 5.43 10.38 -17.29
N LEU A 38 4.17 10.83 -17.17
CA LEU A 38 3.02 9.92 -17.04
C LEU A 38 2.77 9.12 -18.31
N ASN A 39 3.03 9.68 -19.50
CA ASN A 39 3.00 8.95 -20.76
C ASN A 39 4.00 7.78 -20.74
N GLY A 40 5.20 7.99 -20.19
CA GLY A 40 6.21 6.93 -20.04
C GLY A 40 5.74 5.72 -19.23
N TYR A 41 4.88 5.90 -18.22
CA TYR A 41 4.29 4.77 -17.51
C TYR A 41 3.29 3.98 -18.36
N VAL A 42 2.53 4.68 -19.20
CA VAL A 42 1.57 4.06 -20.12
C VAL A 42 2.31 3.32 -21.23
N GLU A 43 3.45 3.85 -21.71
CA GLU A 43 4.35 3.15 -22.62
C GLU A 43 4.91 1.87 -21.99
N ALA A 44 5.22 1.88 -20.70
CA ALA A 44 5.68 0.70 -19.95
C ALA A 44 4.56 -0.31 -19.63
N GLY A 45 3.29 0.05 -19.85
CA GLY A 45 2.15 -0.87 -19.77
C GLY A 45 1.06 -0.52 -18.75
N ALA A 46 1.17 0.56 -17.98
CA ALA A 46 0.14 0.96 -17.02
C ALA A 46 -1.21 1.25 -17.72
N ALA A 47 -2.29 0.61 -17.30
CA ALA A 47 -3.62 0.74 -17.89
C ALA A 47 -4.32 2.06 -17.57
N PHE A 48 -3.89 2.77 -16.52
CA PHE A 48 -4.42 4.05 -16.08
C PHE A 48 -3.34 4.87 -15.39
N VAL A 49 -3.55 6.18 -15.33
CA VAL A 49 -2.65 7.10 -14.62
C VAL A 49 -3.42 8.02 -13.69
N TYR A 50 -2.81 8.33 -12.56
CA TYR A 50 -3.27 9.35 -11.64
C TYR A 50 -2.50 10.65 -11.86
N THR A 51 -3.19 11.79 -11.75
CA THR A 51 -2.50 13.06 -11.52
C THR A 51 -1.74 13.01 -10.18
N PRO A 52 -0.75 13.89 -9.95
CA PRO A 52 -0.33 14.19 -8.60
C PRO A 52 -1.50 14.71 -7.76
N PHE A 53 -1.30 14.79 -6.46
CA PHE A 53 -2.29 15.33 -5.53
C PHE A 53 -2.44 16.84 -5.74
N ILE A 54 -3.61 17.26 -6.23
CA ILE A 54 -3.91 18.66 -6.56
C ILE A 54 -4.78 19.29 -5.48
N ASN A 55 -4.39 20.47 -4.98
CA ASN A 55 -5.19 21.25 -4.03
C ASN A 55 -5.96 22.41 -4.68
N PRO A 56 -6.89 23.07 -3.95
CA PRO A 56 -7.79 24.06 -4.52
C PRO A 56 -7.14 25.42 -4.79
N GLU A 57 -5.93 25.66 -4.29
CA GLU A 57 -5.22 26.91 -4.54
C GLU A 57 -4.82 27.01 -6.00
N ALA A 58 -4.98 28.20 -6.58
CA ALA A 58 -4.78 28.40 -8.02
C ALA A 58 -3.33 28.17 -8.45
N ARG A 59 -2.35 28.66 -7.68
CA ARG A 59 -0.95 28.76 -8.10
C ARG A 59 0.02 28.51 -6.97
N HIS A 60 1.22 28.08 -7.34
CA HIS A 60 2.28 27.84 -6.37
C HIS A 60 2.73 29.14 -5.69
N PRO A 61 3.10 29.09 -4.39
CA PRO A 61 3.66 30.23 -3.68
C PRO A 61 4.90 30.76 -4.40
N LYS A 62 4.91 32.07 -4.68
CA LYS A 62 6.05 32.71 -5.38
C LYS A 62 7.28 32.75 -4.49
N GLY A 63 8.43 32.40 -5.05
CA GLY A 63 9.74 32.52 -4.39
C GLY A 63 10.09 31.35 -3.46
N PHE A 64 9.25 30.32 -3.38
CA PHE A 64 9.55 29.11 -2.62
C PHE A 64 9.98 27.99 -3.56
N ALA A 65 11.19 27.48 -3.37
CA ALA A 65 11.61 26.25 -4.02
C ALA A 65 10.78 25.06 -3.49
N PRO A 66 10.62 23.96 -4.22
CA PRO A 66 10.06 22.73 -3.66
C PRO A 66 10.81 22.27 -2.41
N ALA A 67 10.10 21.68 -1.45
CA ALA A 67 10.70 21.15 -0.23
C ALA A 67 10.31 19.69 -0.01
N TYR A 68 11.22 18.80 -0.37
CA TYR A 68 11.14 17.38 -0.04
C TYR A 68 12.53 16.75 0.09
N LYS A 69 12.63 15.69 0.90
CA LYS A 69 13.84 14.88 1.09
C LYS A 69 13.45 13.41 1.23
N PHE A 70 14.31 12.54 0.70
CA PHE A 70 14.21 11.09 0.88
C PHE A 70 15.38 10.58 1.70
N MET A 71 15.12 9.58 2.54
CA MET A 71 16.13 8.89 3.35
C MET A 71 15.86 7.39 3.28
N GLY A 72 16.87 6.60 2.93
CA GLY A 72 16.78 5.15 3.02
C GLY A 72 16.84 4.69 4.47
N ILE A 73 15.99 3.72 4.83
CA ILE A 73 16.03 3.05 6.13
C ILE A 73 16.39 1.58 5.93
N GLY A 74 17.21 1.08 6.83
CA GLY A 74 17.70 -0.28 6.79
C GLY A 74 18.48 -0.64 8.03
N SER A 75 18.45 -1.93 8.34
CA SER A 75 19.24 -2.55 9.38
C SER A 75 20.48 -3.21 8.78
N ARG A 76 21.45 -3.55 9.65
CA ARG A 76 22.60 -4.37 9.22
C ARG A 76 22.12 -5.77 8.84
N GLU A 77 22.94 -6.47 8.07
CA GLU A 77 22.74 -7.90 7.84
C GLU A 77 22.48 -8.64 9.16
N PRO A 78 21.49 -9.55 9.21
CA PRO A 78 20.75 -10.14 8.09
C PRO A 78 19.43 -9.44 7.72
N PHE A 79 19.13 -8.25 8.28
CA PHE A 79 17.81 -7.62 8.13
C PHE A 79 17.68 -6.78 6.85
N GLY A 80 18.75 -6.12 6.41
CA GLY A 80 18.81 -5.43 5.12
C GLY A 80 18.03 -4.12 5.02
N ARG A 81 17.59 -3.76 3.81
CA ARG A 81 16.84 -2.52 3.52
C ARG A 81 15.38 -2.67 3.95
N GLU A 82 14.90 -1.73 4.76
CA GLU A 82 13.55 -1.76 5.34
C GLU A 82 12.56 -0.90 4.55
N GLY A 83 13.03 0.18 3.92
CA GLY A 83 12.16 1.12 3.20
C GLY A 83 12.80 2.49 2.94
N LEU A 84 11.95 3.50 2.79
CA LEU A 84 12.27 4.90 2.58
C LEU A 84 11.43 5.76 3.53
N LEU A 85 11.99 6.88 3.93
CA LEU A 85 11.26 7.98 4.55
C LEU A 85 11.21 9.15 3.56
N VAL A 86 10.08 9.84 3.51
CA VAL A 86 9.93 11.09 2.76
C VAL A 86 9.46 12.21 3.69
N ALA A 87 10.27 13.26 3.78
CA ALA A 87 9.94 14.51 4.44
C ALA A 87 9.51 15.50 3.37
N THR A 88 8.38 16.18 3.54
CA THR A 88 7.87 17.14 2.55
C THR A 88 7.15 18.29 3.23
N ASP A 89 7.18 19.46 2.60
CA ASP A 89 6.26 20.55 2.90
C ASP A 89 5.15 20.57 1.84
N ALA A 90 3.91 20.24 2.25
CA ALA A 90 2.76 20.14 1.35
C ALA A 90 2.51 21.45 0.58
N GLU A 91 2.71 22.61 1.21
CA GLU A 91 2.53 23.92 0.56
C GLU A 91 3.51 24.12 -0.61
N ARG A 92 4.67 23.48 -0.55
CA ARG A 92 5.76 23.66 -1.51
C ARG A 92 5.85 22.56 -2.56
N ILE A 93 5.11 21.46 -2.42
CA ILE A 93 5.22 20.30 -3.33
C ILE A 93 3.92 19.90 -4.02
N MET A 94 2.76 20.30 -3.48
CA MET A 94 1.48 19.89 -4.02
C MET A 94 1.14 20.66 -5.28
N SER A 95 0.73 19.95 -6.34
CA SER A 95 0.24 20.56 -7.55
C SER A 95 -0.97 21.46 -7.27
N ARG A 96 -1.07 22.53 -8.04
CA ARG A 96 -2.09 23.57 -7.87
C ARG A 96 -3.16 23.45 -8.94
N LEU A 97 -4.30 24.10 -8.72
CA LEU A 97 -5.47 23.95 -9.57
C LEU A 97 -5.17 24.31 -11.03
N ASP A 98 -4.52 25.44 -11.31
CA ASP A 98 -4.26 25.88 -12.70
C ASP A 98 -3.39 24.84 -13.45
N ASP A 99 -2.33 24.36 -12.79
CA ASP A 99 -1.40 23.37 -13.34
C ASP A 99 -2.06 21.99 -13.50
N GLY A 100 -2.88 21.60 -12.52
CA GLY A 100 -3.62 20.33 -12.54
C GLY A 100 -4.65 20.28 -13.67
N LEU A 101 -5.43 21.34 -13.87
CA LEU A 101 -6.36 21.43 -15.00
C LEU A 101 -5.61 21.39 -16.34
N LYS A 102 -4.47 22.08 -16.42
CA LYS A 102 -3.64 22.04 -17.63
C LYS A 102 -3.06 20.65 -17.89
N LEU A 103 -2.65 19.94 -16.85
CA LEU A 103 -2.15 18.57 -16.94
C LEU A 103 -3.22 17.62 -17.47
N ILE A 104 -4.46 17.71 -17.00
CA ILE A 104 -5.57 16.90 -17.54
C ILE A 104 -5.72 17.15 -19.05
N ASP A 105 -5.79 18.42 -19.49
CA ASP A 105 -5.90 18.78 -20.91
C ASP A 105 -4.77 18.17 -21.76
N LEU A 106 -3.53 18.18 -21.24
CA LEU A 106 -2.37 17.59 -21.92
C LEU A 106 -2.47 16.07 -22.00
N LEU A 107 -2.76 15.40 -20.88
CA LEU A 107 -2.88 13.95 -20.81
C LEU A 107 -4.00 13.43 -21.72
N LYS A 108 -5.15 14.11 -21.76
CA LYS A 108 -6.27 13.72 -22.64
C LYS A 108 -5.95 13.88 -24.13
N LYS A 109 -4.96 14.71 -24.49
CA LYS A 109 -4.48 14.87 -25.87
C LYS A 109 -3.36 13.90 -26.23
N SER A 110 -2.49 13.54 -25.28
CA SER A 110 -1.32 12.70 -25.53
C SER A 110 -1.58 11.21 -25.34
N LEU A 111 -2.46 10.84 -24.41
CA LEU A 111 -2.72 9.44 -24.08
C LEU A 111 -3.69 8.77 -25.05
N PRO A 112 -3.57 7.43 -25.22
CA PRO A 112 -4.59 6.63 -25.89
C PRO A 112 -5.97 6.81 -25.24
N ALA A 113 -7.02 6.82 -26.05
CA ALA A 113 -8.40 7.08 -25.59
C ALA A 113 -8.93 6.04 -24.59
N ASP A 114 -8.36 4.83 -24.57
CA ASP A 114 -8.70 3.75 -23.64
C ASP A 114 -8.00 3.85 -22.28
N VAL A 115 -7.04 4.76 -22.12
CA VAL A 115 -6.31 4.99 -20.86
C VAL A 115 -7.01 6.09 -20.07
N PRO A 116 -7.70 5.76 -18.97
CA PRO A 116 -8.37 6.78 -18.17
C PRO A 116 -7.36 7.61 -17.38
N VAL A 117 -7.65 8.90 -17.29
CA VAL A 117 -6.93 9.85 -16.44
C VAL A 117 -7.73 10.08 -15.16
N ILE A 118 -7.13 9.75 -14.02
CA ILE A 118 -7.78 9.81 -12.71
C ILE A 118 -7.28 11.06 -11.99
N ALA A 119 -8.17 12.01 -11.72
CA ALA A 119 -7.82 13.22 -10.98
C ALA A 119 -7.78 12.93 -9.47
N ASN A 120 -6.57 12.92 -8.90
CA ASN A 120 -6.38 12.84 -7.45
C ASN A 120 -6.44 14.24 -6.84
N ILE A 121 -7.48 14.50 -6.04
CA ILE A 121 -7.77 15.84 -5.52
C ILE A 121 -7.81 15.87 -4.00
N ILE A 122 -7.22 16.92 -3.41
CA ILE A 122 -7.28 17.22 -1.98
C ILE A 122 -8.11 18.50 -1.82
N GLY A 123 -9.30 18.40 -1.25
CA GLY A 123 -10.22 19.53 -1.09
C GLY A 123 -10.05 20.30 0.24
N PRO A 124 -10.88 21.34 0.44
CA PRO A 124 -10.76 22.29 1.54
C PRO A 124 -11.37 21.76 2.85
N GLY A 125 -10.69 20.83 3.51
CA GLY A 125 -11.11 20.31 4.82
C GLY A 125 -12.47 19.62 4.72
N SER A 126 -13.39 19.93 5.61
CA SER A 126 -14.76 19.36 5.62
C SER A 126 -15.81 20.16 4.85
N ASP A 127 -15.43 21.18 4.04
CA ASP A 127 -16.39 21.93 3.22
C ASP A 127 -16.88 21.10 2.03
N ALA A 128 -17.99 20.39 2.23
CA ALA A 128 -18.63 19.54 1.23
C ALA A 128 -18.95 20.28 -0.08
N SER A 129 -19.39 21.55 0.00
CA SER A 129 -19.74 22.34 -1.19
C SER A 129 -18.51 22.75 -2.01
N GLY A 130 -17.41 23.09 -1.31
CA GLY A 130 -16.11 23.36 -1.90
C GLY A 130 -15.52 22.13 -2.59
N TRP A 131 -15.64 20.95 -1.98
CA TRP A 131 -15.25 19.67 -2.59
C TRP A 131 -16.01 19.38 -3.89
N GLY A 132 -17.35 19.51 -3.89
CA GLY A 132 -18.15 19.31 -5.11
C GLY A 132 -17.79 20.28 -6.24
N THR A 133 -17.66 21.57 -5.91
CA THR A 133 -17.24 22.59 -6.88
C THR A 133 -15.84 22.31 -7.44
N PHE A 134 -14.92 21.84 -6.60
CA PHE A 134 -13.56 21.53 -6.98
C PHE A 134 -13.49 20.30 -7.91
N ALA A 135 -14.20 19.22 -7.57
CA ALA A 135 -14.28 18.02 -8.40
C ALA A 135 -14.88 18.31 -9.78
N LYS A 136 -15.93 19.15 -9.84
CA LYS A 136 -16.58 19.53 -11.09
C LYS A 136 -15.61 20.18 -12.09
N LYS A 137 -14.65 20.98 -11.63
CA LYS A 137 -13.62 21.58 -12.51
C LYS A 137 -12.77 20.52 -13.22
N PHE A 138 -12.45 19.41 -12.56
CA PHE A 138 -11.65 18.33 -13.17
C PHE A 138 -12.48 17.47 -14.12
N GLU A 139 -13.75 17.22 -13.81
CA GLU A 139 -14.66 16.61 -14.76
C GLU A 139 -14.78 17.46 -16.03
N ASP A 140 -15.01 18.78 -15.88
CA ASP A 140 -15.14 19.69 -17.02
C ASP A 140 -13.84 19.81 -17.84
N ALA A 141 -12.67 19.60 -17.21
CA ALA A 141 -11.38 19.51 -17.89
C ALA A 141 -11.16 18.17 -18.64
N GLY A 142 -11.99 17.16 -18.38
CA GLY A 142 -11.95 15.86 -19.08
C GLY A 142 -11.36 14.70 -18.28
N ALA A 143 -11.25 14.82 -16.95
CA ALA A 143 -10.91 13.67 -16.10
C ALA A 143 -11.92 12.54 -16.29
N ASP A 144 -11.45 11.29 -16.28
CA ASP A 144 -12.31 10.12 -16.48
C ASP A 144 -12.93 9.59 -15.19
N ILE A 145 -12.24 9.83 -14.07
CA ILE A 145 -12.54 9.38 -12.71
C ILE A 145 -11.99 10.43 -11.73
N ILE A 146 -12.69 10.65 -10.62
CA ILE A 146 -12.19 11.41 -9.46
C ILE A 146 -11.73 10.45 -8.36
N GLU A 147 -10.56 10.70 -7.78
CA GLU A 147 -10.15 10.10 -6.50
C GLU A 147 -9.97 11.19 -5.45
N MET A 148 -10.84 11.16 -4.44
CA MET A 148 -10.77 12.05 -3.29
C MET A 148 -9.64 11.60 -2.36
N ASN A 149 -8.61 12.43 -2.23
CA ASN A 149 -7.50 12.17 -1.35
C ASN A 149 -7.74 12.82 0.01
N VAL A 150 -8.36 12.04 0.89
CA VAL A 150 -8.63 12.39 2.29
C VAL A 150 -7.59 11.76 3.23
N SER A 151 -6.41 11.46 2.71
CA SER A 151 -5.45 10.57 3.37
C SER A 151 -4.02 11.07 3.45
N CYS A 152 -3.72 12.22 2.84
CA CYS A 152 -2.38 12.79 2.88
C CYS A 152 -1.94 13.03 4.34
N PRO A 153 -0.85 12.41 4.81
CA PRO A 153 -0.45 12.53 6.21
C PRO A 153 0.16 13.90 6.53
N ILE A 154 0.77 14.55 5.55
CA ILE A 154 1.61 15.74 5.75
C ILE A 154 0.83 16.96 6.24
N PRO A 155 -0.35 17.32 5.67
CA PRO A 155 -1.17 18.40 6.22
C PRO A 155 -1.57 18.20 7.70
N ALA A 156 -1.76 16.94 8.12
CA ALA A 156 -2.12 16.58 9.48
C ALA A 156 -0.98 16.76 10.49
N CYS A 157 0.26 16.96 10.04
CA CYS A 157 1.44 17.11 10.90
C CYS A 157 1.77 18.55 11.29
N THR A 158 1.00 19.52 10.80
CA THR A 158 1.22 20.93 11.17
C THR A 158 0.81 21.17 12.63
N ALA A 159 1.47 22.13 13.30
CA ALA A 159 1.11 22.48 14.67
C ALA A 159 -0.35 22.94 14.80
N ASP A 160 -0.85 23.65 13.77
CA ASP A 160 -2.26 24.07 13.66
C ASP A 160 -3.18 22.85 13.56
N ALA A 161 -2.92 21.92 12.63
CA ALA A 161 -3.76 20.74 12.46
C ALA A 161 -3.81 19.85 13.72
N VAL A 162 -2.66 19.65 14.38
CA VAL A 162 -2.58 18.91 15.65
C VAL A 162 -3.35 19.64 16.75
N GLY A 163 -3.20 20.96 16.85
CA GLY A 163 -3.90 21.80 17.82
C GLY A 163 -5.41 21.77 17.63
N SER A 164 -5.90 22.00 16.40
CA SER A 164 -7.31 21.94 16.04
C SER A 164 -7.91 20.57 16.31
N TYR A 165 -7.23 19.49 15.90
CA TYR A 165 -7.71 18.15 16.16
C TYR A 165 -7.87 17.88 17.67
N ALA A 166 -6.90 18.32 18.48
CA ALA A 166 -6.95 18.17 19.94
C ALA A 166 -8.06 19.00 20.60
N SER A 167 -8.49 20.12 19.99
CA SER A 167 -9.62 20.93 20.46
C SER A 167 -10.98 20.50 19.87
N GLY A 168 -11.00 19.49 19.00
CA GLY A 168 -12.21 19.01 18.33
C GLY A 168 -12.63 19.84 17.10
N GLU A 169 -11.73 20.68 16.58
CA GLU A 169 -11.90 21.48 15.37
C GLU A 169 -11.26 20.79 14.16
N MET A 170 -11.80 21.01 12.96
CA MET A 170 -11.24 20.48 11.72
C MET A 170 -10.49 21.59 10.98
N PRO A 171 -9.18 21.46 10.71
CA PRO A 171 -8.42 22.45 9.96
C PRO A 171 -8.83 22.43 8.48
N SER A 172 -8.60 23.56 7.79
CA SER A 172 -8.88 23.71 6.35
C SER A 172 -8.05 22.77 5.48
N SER A 173 -6.85 22.40 5.94
CA SER A 173 -6.00 21.38 5.33
C SER A 173 -5.98 20.14 6.20
N ALA A 174 -7.09 19.40 6.20
CA ALA A 174 -7.28 18.24 7.08
C ALA A 174 -6.44 17.02 6.71
N GLY A 175 -6.18 16.77 5.41
CA GLY A 175 -5.47 15.57 4.97
C GLY A 175 -6.08 14.30 5.56
N SER A 176 -5.26 13.46 6.18
CA SER A 176 -5.67 12.23 6.88
C SER A 176 -6.67 12.44 8.03
N LEU A 177 -6.76 13.64 8.62
CA LEU A 177 -7.72 13.91 9.70
C LEU A 177 -9.18 13.81 9.23
N LEU A 178 -9.46 14.21 7.98
CA LEU A 178 -10.79 14.03 7.40
C LEU A 178 -11.07 12.55 7.12
N GLY A 179 -10.09 11.85 6.55
CA GLY A 179 -10.20 10.41 6.27
C GLY A 179 -10.36 9.54 7.52
N ASP A 180 -9.98 10.05 8.69
CA ASP A 180 -10.14 9.35 9.97
C ASP A 180 -11.49 9.60 10.66
N SER A 181 -12.35 10.46 10.08
CA SER A 181 -13.64 10.86 10.66
C SER A 181 -14.83 10.45 9.78
N PRO A 182 -15.49 9.30 10.06
CA PRO A 182 -16.64 8.83 9.28
C PRO A 182 -17.77 9.87 9.15
N ALA A 183 -18.10 10.55 10.25
CA ALA A 183 -19.23 11.48 10.32
C ALA A 183 -19.01 12.75 9.49
N LEU A 184 -17.76 13.19 9.33
CA LEU A 184 -17.41 14.33 8.49
C LEU A 184 -17.18 13.92 7.03
N LEU A 185 -16.72 12.69 6.81
CA LEU A 185 -16.39 12.20 5.48
C LEU A 185 -17.64 11.91 4.64
N GLU A 186 -18.68 11.27 5.19
CA GLU A 186 -19.87 10.87 4.43
C GLU A 186 -20.55 12.04 3.67
N PRO A 187 -20.85 13.20 4.31
CA PRO A 187 -21.43 14.34 3.59
C PRO A 187 -20.51 14.90 2.51
N VAL A 188 -19.19 14.84 2.72
CA VAL A 188 -18.20 15.34 1.75
C VAL A 188 -18.12 14.41 0.53
N VAL A 189 -18.14 13.09 0.74
CA VAL A 189 -18.19 12.10 -0.34
C VAL A 189 -19.48 12.27 -1.15
N GLN A 190 -20.63 12.36 -0.47
CA GLN A 190 -21.91 12.56 -1.13
C GLN A 190 -21.94 13.83 -1.99
N ALA A 191 -21.42 14.95 -1.47
CA ALA A 191 -21.39 16.20 -2.22
C ALA A 191 -20.50 16.14 -3.47
N VAL A 192 -19.41 15.37 -3.45
CA VAL A 192 -18.60 15.14 -4.66
C VAL A 192 -19.34 14.25 -5.65
N VAL A 193 -19.92 13.15 -5.18
CA VAL A 193 -20.69 12.20 -6.01
C VAL A 193 -21.87 12.89 -6.69
N ASP A 194 -22.59 13.76 -5.98
CA ASP A 194 -23.73 14.51 -6.54
C ASP A 194 -23.30 15.59 -7.54
N ALA A 195 -22.09 16.13 -7.40
CA ALA A 195 -21.59 17.23 -8.22
C ALA A 195 -21.04 16.79 -9.59
N VAL A 196 -20.65 15.52 -9.75
CA VAL A 196 -20.06 14.99 -10.99
C VAL A 196 -20.85 13.80 -11.53
N SER A 197 -20.74 13.58 -12.84
CA SER A 197 -21.31 12.41 -13.54
C SER A 197 -20.32 11.26 -13.73
N ILE A 198 -19.02 11.54 -13.64
CA ILE A 198 -17.94 10.55 -13.69
C ILE A 198 -17.79 9.77 -12.36
N PRO A 199 -17.23 8.55 -12.38
CA PRO A 199 -17.00 7.76 -11.16
C PRO A 199 -16.13 8.49 -10.14
N VAL A 200 -16.49 8.32 -8.86
CA VAL A 200 -15.76 8.88 -7.71
C VAL A 200 -15.29 7.74 -6.80
N GLY A 201 -14.07 7.81 -6.32
CA GLY A 201 -13.57 6.96 -5.25
C GLY A 201 -12.80 7.74 -4.19
N VAL A 202 -12.42 7.07 -3.12
CA VAL A 202 -11.78 7.69 -1.95
C VAL A 202 -10.48 6.96 -1.62
N LYS A 203 -9.38 7.72 -1.52
CA LYS A 203 -8.09 7.22 -1.05
C LYS A 203 -7.99 7.32 0.46
N MET A 204 -7.96 6.18 1.14
CA MET A 204 -7.96 6.07 2.60
C MET A 204 -6.56 6.17 3.21
N THR A 205 -6.52 6.68 4.45
CA THR A 205 -5.31 6.77 5.25
C THR A 205 -5.04 5.45 5.99
N PRO A 206 -3.77 5.03 6.14
CA PRO A 206 -3.42 3.89 7.00
C PRO A 206 -3.59 4.19 8.49
N GLU A 207 -3.70 5.47 8.88
CA GLU A 207 -3.88 5.92 10.27
C GLU A 207 -5.24 5.48 10.85
N THR A 208 -6.22 5.21 9.98
CA THR A 208 -7.48 4.59 10.37
C THR A 208 -7.24 3.10 10.62
N GLY A 209 -6.95 2.76 11.87
CA GLY A 209 -6.73 1.38 12.30
C GLY A 209 -7.99 0.49 12.26
N PHE A 210 -7.79 -0.81 12.49
CA PHE A 210 -8.88 -1.78 12.66
C PHE A 210 -9.47 -1.69 14.09
N PRO A 211 -10.81 -1.76 14.29
CA PRO A 211 -11.86 -1.97 13.28
C PRO A 211 -12.45 -0.68 12.69
N ARG A 212 -12.02 0.51 13.13
CA ARG A 212 -12.57 1.81 12.69
C ARG A 212 -12.57 1.99 11.16
N LEU A 213 -11.60 1.40 10.47
CA LEU A 213 -11.52 1.43 9.01
C LEU A 213 -12.78 0.90 8.31
N VAL A 214 -13.49 -0.07 8.93
CA VAL A 214 -14.76 -0.60 8.42
C VAL A 214 -15.82 0.49 8.43
N GLY A 215 -15.99 1.20 9.55
CA GLY A 215 -16.97 2.28 9.66
C GLY A 215 -16.70 3.46 8.73
N VAL A 216 -15.42 3.79 8.48
CA VAL A 216 -15.04 4.79 7.47
C VAL A 216 -15.40 4.30 6.06
N ALA A 217 -15.13 3.04 5.73
CA ALA A 217 -15.45 2.49 4.42
C ALA A 217 -16.95 2.37 4.16
N GLU A 218 -17.75 2.03 5.17
CA GLU A 218 -19.22 2.06 5.08
C GLU A 218 -19.75 3.49 4.87
N ALA A 219 -19.14 4.49 5.53
CA ALA A 219 -19.47 5.91 5.33
C ALA A 219 -19.15 6.36 3.88
N ILE A 220 -18.00 5.94 3.34
CA ILE A 220 -17.64 6.16 1.93
C ILE A 220 -18.66 5.50 0.99
N GLN A 221 -19.08 4.26 1.29
CA GLN A 221 -20.08 3.54 0.50
C GLN A 221 -21.45 4.22 0.53
N ARG A 222 -21.91 4.66 1.70
CA ARG A 222 -23.19 5.39 1.84
C ARG A 222 -23.17 6.73 1.12
N GLY A 223 -22.03 7.41 1.08
CA GLY A 223 -21.83 8.62 0.29
C GLY A 223 -21.82 8.39 -1.23
N GLY A 224 -21.92 7.14 -1.71
CA GLY A 224 -22.07 6.82 -3.13
C GLY A 224 -20.76 6.66 -3.91
N ALA A 225 -19.60 6.62 -3.25
CA ALA A 225 -18.34 6.33 -3.92
C ALA A 225 -18.36 4.90 -4.51
N GLN A 226 -17.69 4.71 -5.65
CA GLN A 226 -17.66 3.44 -6.38
C GLN A 226 -16.44 2.58 -6.04
N PHE A 227 -15.39 3.19 -5.48
CA PHE A 227 -14.19 2.46 -5.07
C PHE A 227 -13.49 3.10 -3.88
N ILE A 228 -12.71 2.28 -3.19
CA ILE A 228 -11.76 2.71 -2.17
C ILE A 228 -10.37 2.34 -2.63
N SER A 229 -9.45 3.30 -2.64
CA SER A 229 -8.02 3.01 -2.76
C SER A 229 -7.37 3.08 -1.39
N GLY A 230 -6.46 2.15 -1.12
CA GLY A 230 -5.77 2.11 0.15
C GLY A 230 -4.50 1.29 0.04
N ILE A 231 -3.41 1.73 0.64
CA ILE A 231 -3.23 2.86 1.58
C ILE A 231 -2.48 4.07 0.99
N ASN A 232 -2.63 5.23 1.63
CA ASN A 232 -1.62 6.30 1.53
C ASN A 232 -0.39 5.99 2.42
N ALA A 233 0.64 6.83 2.39
CA ALA A 233 1.87 6.63 3.16
C ALA A 233 1.62 6.74 4.69
N PRO A 234 2.07 5.79 5.52
CA PRO A 234 1.95 5.88 6.98
C PRO A 234 2.77 7.00 7.59
N LEU A 235 2.27 7.59 8.67
CA LEU A 235 2.98 8.63 9.39
C LEU A 235 4.07 8.07 10.31
N THR A 236 5.24 8.72 10.34
CA THR A 236 6.38 8.30 11.16
C THR A 236 7.34 9.47 11.44
N CYS A 237 8.52 9.19 11.98
CA CYS A 237 9.62 10.14 12.16
C CYS A 237 10.97 9.52 11.75
N SER A 238 11.92 10.37 11.35
CA SER A 238 13.28 9.93 11.07
C SER A 238 14.04 9.56 12.34
N PRO A 239 14.97 8.58 12.30
CA PRO A 239 15.79 8.24 13.46
C PRO A 239 16.68 9.42 13.88
N PRO A 240 16.80 9.70 15.19
CA PRO A 240 17.70 10.75 15.69
C PRO A 240 19.17 10.40 15.46
N ASP A 241 19.99 11.43 15.30
CA ASP A 241 21.44 11.28 15.33
C ASP A 241 21.97 11.21 16.76
N ILE A 242 22.15 9.98 17.25
CA ILE A 242 22.68 9.69 18.58
C ILE A 242 24.11 10.20 18.82
N TYR A 243 24.83 10.60 17.77
CA TYR A 243 26.18 11.16 17.88
C TYR A 243 26.23 12.68 17.66
N ASN A 244 25.08 13.29 17.37
CA ASN A 244 24.95 14.73 17.11
C ASN A 244 23.74 15.30 17.86
N ASP A 245 23.71 15.05 19.18
CA ASP A 245 22.69 15.58 20.11
C ASP A 245 21.23 15.33 19.68
N GLY A 246 21.00 14.22 18.98
CA GLY A 246 19.69 13.87 18.47
C GLY A 246 19.20 14.72 17.29
N LYS A 247 20.04 15.53 16.63
CA LYS A 247 19.68 16.28 15.40
C LYS A 247 19.20 15.37 14.27
N ALA A 248 18.54 15.95 13.27
CA ALA A 248 18.08 15.22 12.11
C ALA A 248 19.23 14.76 11.20
N LYS A 249 19.03 13.61 10.55
CA LYS A 249 19.97 13.03 9.57
C LYS A 249 19.66 13.46 8.13
N TRP A 250 18.74 14.39 7.94
CA TRP A 250 18.33 14.89 6.63
C TRP A 250 19.43 15.79 6.05
N PRO A 251 19.91 15.54 4.82
CA PRO A 251 20.94 16.39 4.23
C PRO A 251 20.47 17.85 4.08
N GLY A 252 21.06 18.76 4.86
CA GLY A 252 20.75 20.19 4.86
C GLY A 252 19.58 20.61 5.75
N ILE A 253 19.12 19.75 6.67
CA ILE A 253 18.07 20.07 7.64
C ILE A 253 18.51 19.59 9.02
N GLU A 254 18.59 20.50 10.00
CA GLU A 254 19.01 20.15 11.37
C GLU A 254 17.83 19.67 12.23
N ASP A 255 16.62 20.13 11.92
CA ASP A 255 15.40 19.86 12.68
C ASP A 255 14.80 18.48 12.34
N HIS A 256 14.26 17.82 13.38
CA HIS A 256 13.40 16.66 13.22
C HIS A 256 11.98 17.05 12.84
N MET A 257 11.32 16.17 12.11
CA MET A 257 9.93 16.35 11.71
C MET A 257 9.21 15.02 11.62
N LEU A 258 7.89 15.09 11.73
CA LEU A 258 7.03 14.01 11.27
C LEU A 258 7.14 13.91 9.74
N CYS A 259 7.24 12.69 9.24
CA CYS A 259 7.47 12.37 7.83
C CYS A 259 6.67 11.12 7.46
N ALA A 260 6.65 10.74 6.19
CA ALA A 260 5.92 9.56 5.74
C ALA A 260 6.86 8.38 5.50
N ALA A 261 6.44 7.18 5.91
CA ALA A 261 7.11 5.93 5.58
C ALA A 261 6.63 5.43 4.21
N LEU A 262 7.56 4.87 3.44
CA LEU A 262 7.29 4.26 2.15
C LEU A 262 8.05 2.93 2.07
N GLY A 263 7.44 1.91 1.47
CA GLY A 263 8.18 0.73 1.05
C GLY A 263 7.51 -0.60 1.34
N PRO A 264 8.27 -1.70 1.34
CA PRO A 264 7.71 -3.05 1.43
C PRO A 264 6.82 -3.27 2.65
N TRP A 265 7.11 -2.63 3.79
CA TRP A 265 6.33 -2.81 5.02
C TRP A 265 4.89 -2.30 4.90
N ASP A 266 4.66 -1.26 4.09
CA ASP A 266 3.32 -0.71 3.81
C ASP A 266 2.39 -1.78 3.22
N ARG A 267 2.95 -2.80 2.56
CA ARG A 267 2.21 -3.92 1.97
C ARG A 267 1.36 -4.65 3.00
N PHE A 268 1.84 -4.80 4.24
CA PHE A 268 1.09 -5.51 5.26
C PHE A 268 -0.09 -4.67 5.80
N LEU A 269 0.03 -3.34 5.79
CA LEU A 269 -1.10 -2.45 6.08
C LEU A 269 -2.12 -2.45 4.94
N ASN A 270 -1.65 -2.46 3.69
CA ASN A 270 -2.49 -2.66 2.51
C ASN A 270 -3.24 -4.00 2.56
N TYR A 271 -2.54 -5.11 2.82
CA TYR A 271 -3.13 -6.45 2.91
C TYR A 271 -4.16 -6.54 4.03
N ARG A 272 -3.86 -5.98 5.21
CA ARG A 272 -4.85 -5.87 6.29
C ARG A 272 -6.10 -5.14 5.81
N ASN A 273 -5.96 -3.99 5.15
CA ASN A 273 -7.08 -3.19 4.68
C ASN A 273 -7.89 -3.92 3.59
N LEU A 274 -7.23 -4.47 2.56
CA LEU A 274 -7.88 -5.25 1.50
C LEU A 274 -8.69 -6.42 2.05
N THR A 275 -8.06 -7.20 2.94
CA THR A 275 -8.71 -8.36 3.57
C THR A 275 -9.92 -7.92 4.38
N THR A 276 -9.74 -6.91 5.24
CA THR A 276 -10.81 -6.41 6.10
C THR A 276 -11.98 -5.86 5.28
N LEU A 277 -11.71 -5.00 4.30
CA LEU A 277 -12.75 -4.38 3.49
C LEU A 277 -13.48 -5.41 2.63
N SER A 278 -12.77 -6.40 2.08
CA SER A 278 -13.39 -7.48 1.33
C SER A 278 -14.32 -8.35 2.19
N MET A 279 -14.01 -8.53 3.47
CA MET A 279 -14.85 -9.29 4.41
C MET A 279 -16.07 -8.50 4.90
N PHE A 280 -15.86 -7.23 5.28
CA PHE A 280 -16.85 -6.47 6.05
C PHE A 280 -17.58 -5.39 5.25
N VAL A 281 -17.07 -5.00 4.08
CA VAL A 281 -17.69 -3.97 3.21
C VAL A 281 -17.80 -4.51 1.77
N PRO A 282 -18.54 -5.62 1.55
CA PRO A 282 -18.65 -6.22 0.23
C PRO A 282 -19.35 -5.30 -0.76
N GLY A 283 -19.03 -5.47 -2.04
CA GLY A 283 -19.63 -4.70 -3.14
C GLY A 283 -18.94 -3.38 -3.47
N MET A 284 -17.96 -2.96 -2.67
CA MET A 284 -17.06 -1.85 -3.01
C MET A 284 -15.89 -2.35 -3.86
N ALA A 285 -15.56 -1.66 -4.96
CA ALA A 285 -14.33 -1.98 -5.69
C ALA A 285 -13.11 -1.51 -4.88
N LEU A 286 -12.11 -2.37 -4.70
CA LEU A 286 -10.91 -2.03 -3.96
C LEU A 286 -9.75 -1.79 -4.91
N CYS A 287 -8.97 -0.75 -4.64
CA CYS A 287 -7.75 -0.44 -5.37
C CYS A 287 -6.56 -0.56 -4.41
N SER A 288 -5.72 -1.55 -4.67
CA SER A 288 -4.54 -1.87 -3.86
C SER A 288 -3.42 -0.85 -4.10
N ILE A 289 -2.87 -0.28 -3.04
CA ILE A 289 -1.69 0.57 -3.08
C ILE A 289 -0.91 0.44 -1.76
N GLY A 290 0.42 0.44 -1.84
CA GLY A 290 1.31 0.38 -0.68
C GLY A 290 2.18 -0.87 -0.70
N GLY A 291 3.50 -0.66 -0.77
CA GLY A 291 4.52 -1.70 -0.65
C GLY A 291 4.56 -2.79 -1.74
N LEU A 292 3.93 -2.56 -2.89
CA LEU A 292 4.03 -3.43 -4.06
C LEU A 292 5.38 -3.20 -4.75
N VAL A 293 6.36 -4.03 -4.41
CA VAL A 293 7.77 -3.90 -4.85
C VAL A 293 8.27 -5.05 -5.72
N GLU A 294 7.46 -6.10 -5.88
CA GLU A 294 7.75 -7.31 -6.66
C GLU A 294 6.47 -7.75 -7.40
N PRO A 295 6.59 -8.45 -8.53
CA PRO A 295 5.45 -8.90 -9.33
C PRO A 295 4.41 -9.72 -8.57
N GLU A 296 4.86 -10.62 -7.70
CA GLU A 296 4.04 -11.54 -6.88
C GLU A 296 3.02 -10.76 -6.03
N HIS A 297 3.44 -9.61 -5.49
CA HIS A 297 2.61 -8.78 -4.62
C HIS A 297 1.35 -8.27 -5.32
N VAL A 298 1.36 -8.13 -6.65
CA VAL A 298 0.17 -7.76 -7.42
C VAL A 298 -0.87 -8.86 -7.34
N VAL A 299 -0.46 -10.12 -7.57
CA VAL A 299 -1.36 -11.28 -7.51
C VAL A 299 -1.88 -11.49 -6.08
N GLU A 300 -1.00 -11.40 -5.08
CA GLU A 300 -1.39 -11.48 -3.67
C GLU A 300 -2.44 -10.41 -3.31
N ALA A 301 -2.20 -9.15 -3.65
CA ALA A 301 -3.15 -8.07 -3.39
C ALA A 301 -4.49 -8.30 -4.11
N MET A 302 -4.48 -8.82 -5.33
CA MET A 302 -5.69 -9.16 -6.07
C MET A 302 -6.46 -10.31 -5.41
N MET A 303 -5.77 -11.35 -4.94
CA MET A 303 -6.40 -12.44 -4.18
C MET A 303 -7.03 -11.98 -2.87
N LEU A 304 -6.48 -10.92 -2.25
CA LEU A 304 -7.05 -10.26 -1.07
C LEU A 304 -8.18 -9.27 -1.39
N GLY A 305 -8.57 -9.15 -2.66
CA GLY A 305 -9.74 -8.38 -3.12
C GLY A 305 -9.42 -7.09 -3.87
N GLY A 306 -8.15 -6.74 -4.04
CA GLY A 306 -7.75 -5.60 -4.88
C GLY A 306 -8.14 -5.82 -6.34
N ARG A 307 -9.06 -5.03 -6.88
CA ARG A 307 -9.48 -5.11 -8.29
C ARG A 307 -8.39 -4.60 -9.25
N VAL A 308 -7.74 -3.51 -8.85
CA VAL A 308 -6.63 -2.90 -9.57
C VAL A 308 -5.52 -2.56 -8.57
N CYS A 309 -4.27 -2.51 -9.03
CA CYS A 309 -3.10 -2.24 -8.21
C CYS A 309 -2.37 -0.98 -8.70
N GLN A 310 -2.04 -0.08 -7.79
CA GLN A 310 -1.22 1.11 -8.06
C GLN A 310 0.21 0.89 -7.57
N LEU A 311 1.18 1.13 -8.44
CA LEU A 311 2.60 1.07 -8.12
C LEU A 311 3.13 2.46 -7.73
N SER A 312 4.03 2.50 -6.74
CA SER A 312 4.68 3.75 -6.28
C SER A 312 6.10 3.49 -5.79
N SER A 313 6.28 3.11 -4.53
CA SER A 313 7.62 2.90 -3.94
C SER A 313 8.45 1.85 -4.67
N GLY A 314 7.82 0.80 -5.21
CA GLY A 314 8.49 -0.18 -6.07
C GLY A 314 9.15 0.44 -7.32
N LEU A 315 8.55 1.48 -7.91
CA LEU A 315 9.12 2.20 -9.05
C LEU A 315 10.39 2.97 -8.67
N PHE A 316 10.52 3.43 -7.42
CA PHE A 316 11.72 4.13 -6.97
C PHE A 316 12.96 3.22 -6.90
N TRP A 317 12.76 1.90 -6.71
CA TRP A 317 13.86 0.93 -6.66
C TRP A 317 14.10 0.21 -7.98
N ARG A 318 13.04 0.00 -8.78
CA ARG A 318 13.09 -0.85 -9.97
C ARG A 318 12.84 -0.09 -11.28
N GLY A 319 12.52 1.20 -11.22
CA GLY A 319 12.09 1.95 -12.38
C GLY A 319 10.79 1.42 -12.97
N THR A 320 10.55 1.73 -14.24
CA THR A 320 9.36 1.29 -15.00
C THR A 320 9.34 -0.21 -15.29
N ASP A 321 10.47 -0.90 -15.19
CA ASP A 321 10.58 -2.34 -15.43
C ASP A 321 9.65 -3.14 -14.51
N LEU A 322 9.39 -2.66 -13.29
CA LEU A 322 8.41 -3.29 -12.39
C LEU A 322 7.01 -3.39 -13.02
N ILE A 323 6.59 -2.43 -13.85
CA ILE A 323 5.30 -2.49 -14.55
C ILE A 323 5.31 -3.67 -15.53
N THR A 324 6.33 -3.72 -16.40
CA THR A 324 6.46 -4.76 -17.44
C THR A 324 6.64 -6.15 -16.84
N ASP A 325 7.47 -6.28 -15.79
CA ASP A 325 7.68 -7.54 -15.09
C ASP A 325 6.42 -8.02 -14.39
N SER A 326 5.64 -7.12 -13.78
CA SER A 326 4.38 -7.47 -13.13
C SER A 326 3.33 -7.96 -14.12
N LEU A 327 3.27 -7.36 -15.32
CA LEU A 327 2.37 -7.82 -16.39
C LEU A 327 2.81 -9.18 -16.95
N THR A 328 4.12 -9.40 -17.12
CA THR A 328 4.65 -10.68 -17.58
C THR A 328 4.34 -11.79 -16.58
N PHE A 329 4.68 -11.55 -15.30
CA PHE A 329 4.39 -12.47 -14.22
C PHE A 329 2.89 -12.78 -14.11
N LEU A 330 2.01 -11.77 -14.21
CA LEU A 330 0.57 -11.99 -14.15
C LEU A 330 0.07 -12.92 -15.27
N ASN A 331 0.56 -12.75 -16.50
CA ASN A 331 0.21 -13.64 -17.61
C ASN A 331 0.70 -15.07 -17.36
N ASP A 332 1.98 -15.23 -17.00
CA ASP A 332 2.59 -16.53 -16.76
C ASP A 332 1.90 -17.26 -15.59
N TYR A 333 1.60 -16.53 -14.52
CA TYR A 333 0.84 -17.03 -13.37
C TYR A 333 -0.54 -17.53 -13.78
N MET A 334 -1.30 -16.74 -14.56
CA MET A 334 -2.63 -17.14 -15.02
C MET A 334 -2.58 -18.37 -15.94
N ASP A 335 -1.62 -18.43 -16.86
CA ASP A 335 -1.45 -19.58 -17.74
C ASP A 335 -1.03 -20.83 -16.94
N GLN A 336 -0.11 -20.72 -15.97
CA GLN A 336 0.33 -21.81 -15.09
C GLN A 336 -0.80 -22.35 -14.22
N MET A 337 -1.63 -21.47 -13.66
CA MET A 337 -2.75 -21.85 -12.80
C MET A 337 -4.02 -22.21 -13.59
N GLY A 338 -4.02 -22.01 -14.91
CA GLY A 338 -5.14 -22.32 -15.78
C GLY A 338 -6.29 -21.30 -15.77
N TYR A 339 -6.09 -20.12 -15.18
CA TYR A 339 -7.10 -19.06 -15.12
C TYR A 339 -7.36 -18.45 -16.51
N LYS A 340 -8.62 -18.13 -16.82
CA LYS A 340 -9.00 -17.48 -18.08
C LYS A 340 -9.24 -15.98 -17.95
N SER A 341 -9.55 -15.51 -16.76
CA SER A 341 -9.81 -14.12 -16.43
C SER A 341 -9.32 -13.79 -15.03
N THR A 342 -8.93 -12.53 -14.81
CA THR A 342 -8.55 -12.03 -13.48
C THR A 342 -9.68 -12.17 -12.45
N ASP A 343 -10.94 -12.08 -12.90
CA ASP A 343 -12.12 -12.27 -12.06
C ASP A 343 -12.20 -13.67 -11.43
N GLU A 344 -11.51 -14.68 -11.98
CA GLU A 344 -11.51 -16.03 -11.43
C GLU A 344 -10.71 -16.16 -10.13
N PHE A 345 -9.75 -15.26 -9.87
CA PHE A 345 -8.88 -15.32 -8.70
C PHE A 345 -8.93 -14.10 -7.77
N ILE A 346 -9.46 -12.95 -8.22
CA ILE A 346 -9.67 -11.79 -7.36
C ILE A 346 -10.55 -12.19 -6.16
N GLY A 347 -10.08 -11.89 -4.95
CA GLY A 347 -10.78 -12.20 -3.71
C GLY A 347 -10.75 -13.68 -3.28
N ARG A 348 -10.05 -14.58 -3.99
CA ARG A 348 -10.01 -16.01 -3.63
C ARG A 348 -9.47 -16.28 -2.23
N ALA A 349 -8.49 -15.51 -1.77
CA ALA A 349 -7.94 -15.68 -0.43
C ALA A 349 -8.97 -15.38 0.67
N ILE A 350 -9.99 -14.55 0.39
CA ILE A 350 -11.05 -14.22 1.35
C ILE A 350 -11.89 -15.44 1.72
N ALA A 351 -12.05 -16.40 0.80
CA ALA A 351 -12.76 -17.66 1.09
C ALA A 351 -12.04 -18.54 2.13
N HIS A 352 -10.76 -18.26 2.40
CA HIS A 352 -9.95 -18.95 3.40
C HIS A 352 -9.83 -18.18 4.72
N MET A 353 -10.42 -16.98 4.82
CA MET A 353 -10.40 -16.20 6.05
C MET A 353 -11.44 -16.73 7.04
N LYS A 354 -11.01 -16.85 8.30
CA LYS A 354 -11.87 -17.24 9.42
C LYS A 354 -11.58 -16.35 10.63
N PRO A 355 -12.57 -16.10 11.50
CA PRO A 355 -12.33 -15.61 12.85
C PRO A 355 -11.34 -16.51 13.59
N VAL A 356 -10.59 -15.95 14.54
CA VAL A 356 -9.51 -16.66 15.23
C VAL A 356 -10.03 -17.86 16.03
N GLU A 357 -11.26 -17.76 16.52
CA GLU A 357 -12.00 -18.80 17.24
C GLU A 357 -12.42 -19.99 16.36
N ASP A 358 -12.45 -19.81 15.03
CA ASP A 358 -12.83 -20.84 14.05
C ASP A 358 -11.62 -21.51 13.37
N ILE A 359 -10.41 -21.08 13.72
CA ILE A 359 -9.17 -21.68 13.22
C ILE A 359 -8.94 -23.01 13.93
N ASP A 360 -8.78 -24.07 13.13
CA ASP A 360 -8.36 -25.39 13.61
C ASP A 360 -6.83 -25.41 13.74
N TRP A 361 -6.33 -25.04 14.93
CA TRP A 361 -4.92 -24.73 15.13
C TRP A 361 -3.97 -25.93 15.01
N ARG A 362 -4.42 -27.20 15.16
CA ARG A 362 -3.66 -28.47 15.03
C ARG A 362 -2.17 -28.47 15.44
N MET A 363 -1.72 -27.55 16.30
CA MET A 363 -0.30 -27.25 16.53
C MET A 363 0.44 -28.43 17.16
N GLU A 364 -0.26 -29.16 18.02
CA GLU A 364 0.21 -30.34 18.73
C GLU A 364 0.58 -31.51 17.81
N GLU A 365 0.06 -31.51 16.59
CA GLU A 365 0.29 -32.54 15.59
C GLU A 365 1.59 -32.30 14.80
N PHE A 366 2.28 -31.19 15.02
CA PHE A 366 3.50 -30.84 14.31
C PHE A 366 4.72 -30.76 15.23
N VAL A 367 5.89 -31.06 14.68
CA VAL A 367 7.18 -30.98 15.37
C VAL A 367 8.23 -30.35 14.47
N SER A 368 9.13 -29.56 15.05
CA SER A 368 10.26 -29.02 14.28
C SER A 368 11.31 -30.10 14.06
N TRP A 369 11.85 -30.18 12.86
CA TRP A 369 12.96 -31.04 12.49
C TRP A 369 14.14 -30.19 11.98
N THR A 370 15.38 -30.65 12.17
CA THR A 370 16.59 -29.94 11.72
C THR A 370 17.39 -30.83 10.79
N ASP A 371 17.71 -30.33 9.58
CA ASP A 371 18.69 -30.95 8.68
C ASP A 371 20.11 -30.59 9.14
N ASP A 372 20.77 -31.54 9.81
CA ASP A 372 22.14 -31.38 10.32
C ASP A 372 23.20 -31.10 9.24
N ARG A 373 22.88 -31.37 7.96
CA ARG A 373 23.76 -31.08 6.81
C ARG A 373 23.72 -29.61 6.41
N LYS A 374 22.58 -28.94 6.60
CA LYS A 374 22.39 -27.50 6.34
C LYS A 374 22.70 -26.66 7.58
N CYS A 375 22.48 -27.21 8.77
CA CYS A 375 22.59 -26.47 10.02
C CYS A 375 24.04 -26.05 10.34
N ARG A 376 24.31 -24.74 10.36
CA ARG A 376 25.59 -24.17 10.81
C ARG A 376 25.78 -24.10 12.34
N ARG A 377 24.86 -24.67 13.13
CA ARG A 377 24.94 -24.74 14.61
C ARG A 377 25.08 -23.38 15.33
N CYS A 378 24.50 -22.31 14.78
CA CYS A 378 24.58 -20.97 15.36
C CYS A 378 23.83 -20.79 16.71
N GLY A 379 22.82 -21.64 16.95
CA GLY A 379 22.01 -21.65 18.17
C GLY A 379 20.89 -20.60 18.23
N ILE A 380 20.64 -19.81 17.17
CA ILE A 380 19.55 -18.80 17.16
C ILE A 380 18.20 -19.43 17.54
N CYS A 381 17.90 -20.61 17.00
CA CYS A 381 16.66 -21.34 17.27
C CYS A 381 16.58 -22.00 18.67
N SER A 382 17.63 -21.95 19.49
CA SER A 382 17.72 -22.67 20.77
C SER A 382 18.19 -21.80 21.95
N LYS A 383 18.73 -20.60 21.69
CA LYS A 383 19.26 -19.71 22.73
C LYS A 383 18.13 -18.84 23.30
N GLY A 384 17.47 -19.35 24.34
CA GLY A 384 16.59 -18.56 25.23
C GLY A 384 15.15 -18.32 24.77
N ILE A 385 14.85 -18.48 23.48
CA ILE A 385 13.47 -18.28 22.96
C ILE A 385 12.65 -19.58 22.98
N CYS A 386 13.24 -20.69 22.54
CA CYS A 386 12.53 -21.98 22.44
C CYS A 386 12.95 -22.92 23.57
N SER A 387 12.01 -23.33 24.42
CA SER A 387 12.24 -24.33 25.48
C SER A 387 12.31 -25.77 24.96
N ALA A 388 11.79 -26.02 23.75
CA ALA A 388 11.82 -27.34 23.12
C ALA A 388 13.13 -27.61 22.36
N ARG A 389 14.02 -26.64 22.20
CA ARG A 389 15.25 -26.76 21.41
C ARG A 389 16.48 -26.47 22.25
N ILE A 390 17.48 -27.34 22.17
CA ILE A 390 18.76 -27.17 22.87
C ILE A 390 19.90 -27.36 21.88
N LEU A 391 20.84 -26.42 21.85
CA LEU A 391 22.13 -26.62 21.19
C LEU A 391 23.02 -27.43 22.15
N LYS A 392 23.12 -28.73 21.91
CA LYS A 392 24.07 -29.60 22.63
C LYS A 392 25.48 -29.30 22.15
N GLU A 393 26.46 -29.40 23.05
CA GLU A 393 27.87 -29.19 22.71
C GLU A 393 28.58 -30.47 22.25
N ASN A 394 28.09 -31.65 22.66
CA ASN A 394 28.74 -32.94 22.40
C ASN A 394 27.72 -34.04 21.99
N PRO A 395 27.58 -34.36 20.69
CA PRO A 395 28.13 -33.61 19.55
C PRO A 395 27.46 -32.21 19.44
N LEU A 396 28.16 -31.26 18.84
CA LEU A 396 27.58 -29.93 18.58
C LEU A 396 26.41 -30.07 17.60
N ARG A 397 25.17 -30.05 18.09
CA ARG A 397 23.95 -30.21 17.28
C ARG A 397 22.73 -29.64 17.98
N VAL A 398 21.68 -29.36 17.21
CA VAL A 398 20.39 -28.98 17.77
C VAL A 398 19.59 -30.25 18.06
N GLU A 399 19.20 -30.43 19.32
CA GLU A 399 18.23 -31.45 19.72
C GLU A 399 16.87 -30.83 19.98
N VAL A 400 15.81 -31.52 19.57
CA VAL A 400 14.42 -31.11 19.75
C VAL A 400 13.77 -32.05 20.75
N ASN A 401 13.21 -31.51 21.83
CA ASN A 401 12.32 -32.24 22.71
C ASN A 401 10.91 -32.24 22.09
N GLU A 402 10.51 -33.37 21.51
CA GLU A 402 9.24 -33.52 20.80
C GLU A 402 8.01 -33.36 21.71
N ASP A 403 8.16 -33.66 23.01
CA ASP A 403 7.07 -33.52 24.00
C ASP A 403 6.81 -32.05 24.35
N MET A 404 7.81 -31.19 24.17
CA MET A 404 7.71 -29.74 24.41
C MET A 404 7.46 -28.94 23.12
N CYS A 405 7.60 -29.57 21.96
CA CYS A 405 7.46 -28.91 20.67
C CYS A 405 6.01 -28.96 20.18
N TYR A 406 5.43 -27.77 19.99
CA TYR A 406 4.08 -27.58 19.44
C TYR A 406 4.12 -27.04 18.01
N GLY A 407 5.18 -27.31 17.25
CA GLY A 407 5.23 -26.99 15.81
C GLY A 407 5.07 -25.51 15.42
N CYS A 408 5.32 -24.54 16.31
CA CYS A 408 4.98 -23.13 16.08
C CYS A 408 5.66 -22.39 14.90
N GLY A 409 6.58 -23.02 14.18
CA GLY A 409 7.25 -22.42 13.03
C GLY A 409 8.32 -21.37 13.36
N LEU A 410 8.37 -20.80 14.58
CA LEU A 410 9.32 -19.72 14.90
C LEU A 410 10.78 -20.09 14.58
N CYS A 411 11.20 -21.30 14.95
CA CYS A 411 12.56 -21.78 14.68
C CYS A 411 12.88 -21.95 13.20
N GLU A 412 11.89 -22.29 12.37
CA GLU A 412 11.99 -22.35 10.92
C GLU A 412 12.11 -20.93 10.34
N ALA A 413 11.21 -20.03 10.76
CA ALA A 413 11.15 -18.64 10.29
C ALA A 413 12.42 -17.84 10.54
N VAL A 414 13.15 -18.11 11.64
CA VAL A 414 14.38 -17.38 12.00
C VAL A 414 15.67 -18.10 11.56
N CYS A 415 15.58 -19.25 10.88
CA CYS A 415 16.75 -20.03 10.50
C CYS A 415 17.46 -19.40 9.29
N PRO A 416 18.70 -18.90 9.42
CA PRO A 416 19.39 -18.24 8.30
C PRO A 416 19.83 -19.20 7.19
N GLU A 417 19.83 -20.51 7.44
CA GLU A 417 20.26 -21.54 6.49
C GLU A 417 19.07 -22.32 5.88
N HIS A 418 17.83 -21.97 6.24
CA HIS A 418 16.63 -22.76 5.91
C HIS A 418 16.82 -24.25 6.22
N ALA A 419 17.46 -24.54 7.36
CA ALA A 419 17.83 -25.88 7.80
C ALA A 419 16.77 -26.56 8.68
N ILE A 420 15.66 -25.88 8.96
CA ILE A 420 14.62 -26.34 9.86
C ILE A 420 13.32 -26.47 9.07
N SER A 421 12.54 -27.50 9.37
CA SER A 421 11.20 -27.70 8.79
C SER A 421 10.19 -28.06 9.87
N ILE A 422 8.94 -27.65 9.70
CA ILE A 422 7.82 -28.12 10.53
C ILE A 422 7.18 -29.34 9.86
N LEU A 423 7.20 -30.48 10.56
CA LEU A 423 6.72 -31.76 10.04
C LEU A 423 5.55 -32.27 10.88
N GLU A 424 4.55 -32.88 10.23
CA GLU A 424 3.49 -33.58 10.93
C GLU A 424 4.10 -34.79 11.69
N LYS A 425 3.75 -34.92 12.97
CA LYS A 425 4.15 -36.06 13.80
C LYS A 425 3.55 -37.31 13.17
N LYS A 426 4.39 -38.28 12.82
CA LYS A 426 3.89 -39.62 12.48
C LYS A 426 3.15 -40.17 13.70
N HIS A 427 1.83 -40.38 13.61
CA HIS A 427 1.09 -41.06 14.66
C HIS A 427 1.80 -42.39 14.97
N LYS A 428 2.19 -42.60 16.24
CA LYS A 428 2.89 -43.81 16.71
C LYS A 428 2.17 -45.14 16.39
N VAL A 429 0.96 -45.10 15.84
CA VAL A 429 0.08 -46.27 15.66
C VAL A 429 0.06 -46.81 14.21
N ILE A 430 0.54 -46.09 13.18
CA ILE A 430 0.48 -46.61 11.80
C ILE A 430 1.85 -46.46 11.12
N GLY A 431 2.62 -47.55 11.13
CA GLY A 431 3.96 -47.64 10.55
C GLY A 431 3.99 -47.65 9.02
N VAL A 432 3.58 -46.56 8.37
CA VAL A 432 3.79 -46.37 6.93
C VAL A 432 4.50 -45.04 6.68
N SER A 433 5.65 -45.13 6.00
CA SER A 433 6.48 -43.98 5.63
C SER A 433 6.09 -43.46 4.26
N PHE A 434 5.56 -42.25 4.19
CA PHE A 434 5.60 -41.44 2.97
C PHE A 434 6.73 -40.41 3.13
N MET A 435 7.96 -40.80 2.77
CA MET A 435 8.96 -39.80 2.39
C MET A 435 8.72 -39.47 0.92
N PRO A 436 8.70 -38.19 0.51
CA PRO A 436 8.87 -37.84 -0.88
C PRO A 436 10.27 -38.29 -1.30
N SER A 437 10.34 -39.18 -2.28
CA SER A 437 11.57 -39.41 -3.03
C SER A 437 11.88 -38.14 -3.83
N HIS A 438 13.02 -37.53 -3.49
CA HIS A 438 13.80 -36.48 -4.16
C HIS A 438 13.20 -35.69 -5.33
#